data_AF-A0AAD1FPR8-F1
#
_entry.id   AF-A0AAD1FPR8-F1
#
_cell.length_a   1.000
_cell.length_b   1.000
_cell.length_c   1.000
_cell.angle_alpha   90.00
_cell.angle_beta   90.00
_cell.angle_gamma   90.00
#
_symmetry.space_group_name_H-M   'P 1'
#
loop_
_entity.id
_entity.type
_entity.pdbx_description
1 polymer ?
#
loop_
_entity_poly.entity_id
_entity_poly.type
_entity_poly.pdbx_seq_one_letter_code
_entity_poly.pdbx_strand_id
1 'polypeptide(L)' 'MESPPIISGFIYVAGALVFELIGGEIASIYGVDALIYAASYTIEEFLETIGVILLIYTVLSYIEFKNKSIILNLA' A
#
# COMPACT_ATOMS: atom_id res chain seq x y z
N MET A 1 20.78 0.75 -1.84
CA MET A 1 19.37 0.31 -1.74
C MET A 1 18.51 1.58 -1.82
N GLU A 2 18.31 2.11 -3.02
CA GLU A 2 18.15 3.56 -3.22
C GLU A 2 16.74 4.13 -3.07
N SER A 3 15.70 3.33 -2.83
CA SER A 3 14.35 3.91 -2.75
C SER A 3 13.32 3.00 -2.09
N PRO A 4 13.50 2.67 -0.80
CA PRO A 4 12.55 1.83 -0.09
C PRO A 4 11.09 2.36 -0.09
N PRO A 5 10.78 3.68 -0.15
CA PRO A 5 9.40 4.17 -0.26
C PRO A 5 8.68 3.79 -1.57
N ILE A 6 9.43 3.47 -2.63
CA ILE A 6 8.83 3.13 -3.94
C ILE A 6 8.14 1.76 -3.87
N ILE A 7 8.70 0.81 -3.10
CA ILE A 7 8.14 -0.54 -2.99
C ILE A 7 6.83 -0.51 -2.19
N SER A 8 6.80 0.22 -1.08
CA SER A 8 5.57 0.36 -0.28
C SER A 8 4.49 1.17 -0.99
N GLY A 9 4.88 2.23 -1.72
CA GLY A 9 3.95 2.96 -2.59
C GLY A 9 3.40 2.09 -3.74
N PHE A 10 4.23 1.23 -4.33
CA PHE A 10 3.78 0.28 -5.36
C PHE A 10 2.77 -0.73 -4.80
N ILE A 11 3.01 -1.27 -3.60
CA ILE A 11 2.07 -2.21 -2.94
C ILE A 11 0.72 -1.53 -2.69
N TYR A 12 0.72 -0.28 -2.23
CA TYR A 12 -0.50 0.51 -2.04
C TYR A 12 -1.28 0.68 -3.36
N VAL A 13 -0.64 1.24 -4.39
CA VAL A 13 -1.29 1.55 -5.67
C VAL A 13 -1.70 0.29 -6.43
N ALA A 14 -0.86 -0.74 -6.45
CA ALA A 14 -1.19 -1.99 -7.14
C ALA A 14 -2.30 -2.77 -6.44
N GLY A 15 -2.36 -2.74 -5.10
CA GLY A 15 -3.42 -3.36 -4.32
C GLY A 15 -4.79 -2.73 -4.60
N ALA A 16 -4.86 -1.40 -4.48
CA ALA A 16 -6.06 -0.62 -4.80
C ALA A 16 -6.52 -0.86 -6.25
N LEU A 17 -5.64 -0.56 -7.21
CA LEU A 17 -6.00 -0.51 -8.62
C LEU A 17 -6.40 -1.88 -9.20
N VAL A 18 -5.80 -2.98 -8.72
CA VAL A 18 -6.18 -4.34 -9.14
C VAL A 18 -7.53 -4.74 -8.56
N PHE A 19 -7.74 -4.55 -7.25
CA PHE A 19 -8.99 -5.00 -6.63
C PHE A 19 -10.17 -4.12 -6.96
N GLU A 20 -9.95 -2.86 -7.29
CA GLU A 20 -11.01 -1.94 -7.72
C GLU A 20 -11.50 -2.29 -9.14
N LEU A 21 -10.60 -2.75 -10.02
CA LEU A 21 -10.98 -3.31 -11.33
C LEU A 21 -11.73 -4.65 -11.19
N ILE A 22 -11.23 -5.55 -10.34
CA ILE A 22 -11.88 -6.85 -10.07
C ILE A 22 -13.27 -6.61 -9.43
N GLY A 23 -13.34 -5.73 -8.44
CA GLY A 23 -14.56 -5.36 -7.74
C GLY A 23 -15.58 -4.72 -8.66
N GLY A 24 -15.15 -3.86 -9.59
CA GLY A 24 -16.01 -3.27 -10.62
C GLY A 24 -16.66 -4.31 -11.53
N GLU A 25 -15.90 -5.30 -12.01
CA GLU A 25 -16.45 -6.40 -12.82
C GLU A 25 -17.39 -7.28 -11.99
N ILE A 26 -17.03 -7.59 -10.75
CA ILE A 26 -17.90 -8.34 -9.83
C ILE A 26 -19.22 -7.59 -9.58
N ALA A 27 -19.17 -6.28 -9.33
CA ALA A 27 -20.35 -5.45 -9.14
C ALA A 27 -21.23 -5.40 -10.39
N SER A 28 -20.61 -5.35 -11.57
CA SER A 28 -21.30 -5.37 -12.87
C SER A 28 -22.10 -6.66 -13.09
N ILE A 29 -21.54 -7.81 -12.72
CA ILE A 29 -22.17 -9.13 -12.94
C ILE A 29 -23.12 -9.51 -11.80
N TYR A 30 -22.70 -9.32 -10.55
CA TYR A 30 -23.36 -9.87 -9.36
C TYR A 30 -24.06 -8.82 -8.49
N GLY A 31 -23.81 -7.53 -8.74
CA GLY A 31 -24.27 -6.43 -7.88
C GLY A 31 -23.40 -6.24 -6.64
N VAL A 32 -23.57 -5.08 -6.00
CA VAL A 32 -22.77 -4.69 -4.82
C VAL A 32 -23.20 -5.39 -3.53
N ASP A 33 -24.40 -5.97 -3.48
CA ASP A 33 -24.89 -6.73 -2.31
C ASP A 33 -24.36 -8.18 -2.30
N ALA A 34 -23.66 -8.61 -3.35
CA ALA A 34 -23.14 -9.96 -3.45
C ALA A 34 -21.99 -10.20 -2.46
N LEU A 35 -21.98 -11.37 -1.81
CA LEU A 35 -20.92 -11.76 -0.88
C LEU A 35 -19.52 -11.70 -1.53
N ILE A 36 -19.43 -12.04 -2.81
CA ILE A 36 -18.18 -11.99 -3.57
C ILE A 36 -17.68 -10.55 -3.79
N TYR A 37 -18.59 -9.58 -3.95
CA TYR A 37 -18.23 -8.16 -4.00
C TYR A 37 -17.70 -7.70 -2.64
N ALA A 38 -18.40 -8.03 -1.55
CA ALA A 38 -17.97 -7.69 -0.20
C ALA A 38 -16.59 -8.27 0.15
N ALA A 39 -16.29 -9.50 -0.30
CA ALA A 39 -14.97 -10.09 -0.14
C ALA A 39 -13.89 -9.36 -0.94
N SER A 40 -14.15 -9.02 -2.21
CA SER A 40 -13.23 -8.25 -3.05
C SER A 40 -12.91 -6.88 -2.42
N TYR A 41 -13.95 -6.14 -2.04
CA TYR A 41 -13.85 -4.84 -1.38
C TYR A 41 -13.09 -4.90 -0.05
N THR A 42 -13.29 -5.97 0.75
CA THR A 42 -12.55 -6.14 2.00
C THR A 42 -11.05 -6.35 1.75
N ILE A 43 -10.68 -7.09 0.69
CA ILE A 43 -9.28 -7.32 0.35
C ILE A 43 -8.63 -6.03 -0.17
N GLU A 44 -9.36 -5.26 -0.99
CA GLU A 44 -8.95 -3.93 -1.47
C GLU A 44 -8.55 -3.02 -0.30
N GLU A 45 -9.49 -2.75 0.60
CA GLU A 45 -9.33 -1.89 1.77
C GLU A 45 -8.20 -2.38 2.71
N PHE A 46 -8.04 -3.69 2.84
CA PHE A 46 -6.96 -4.29 3.62
C PHE A 46 -5.58 -4.02 2.99
N LEU A 47 -5.45 -4.21 1.67
CA LEU A 47 -4.20 -3.96 0.95
C LEU A 47 -3.86 -2.47 0.94
N GLU A 48 -4.86 -1.59 0.81
CA GLU A 48 -4.67 -0.15 0.94
C GLU A 48 -4.13 0.22 2.32
N THR A 49 -4.77 -0.28 3.38
CA THR A 49 -4.37 0.03 4.76
C THR A 49 -2.97 -0.49 5.07
N ILE A 50 -2.64 -1.71 4.66
CA ILE A 50 -1.28 -2.25 4.80
C ILE A 50 -0.27 -1.44 3.99
N GLY A 51 -0.61 -1.06 2.76
CA GLY A 51 0.24 -0.23 1.91
C GLY A 51 0.61 1.10 2.57
N VAL A 52 -0.37 1.79 3.18
CA VAL A 52 -0.15 3.03 3.93
C VAL A 52 0.74 2.81 5.16
N ILE A 53 0.49 1.76 5.95
CA ILE A 53 1.32 1.43 7.13
C ILE A 53 2.78 1.18 6.71
N LEU A 54 2.99 0.39 5.65
CA LEU A 54 4.32 0.12 5.12
C LEU A 54 4.99 1.37 4.57
N LEU A 55 4.24 2.26 3.92
CA LEU A 55 4.76 3.54 3.43
C LEU A 55 5.25 4.40 4.59
N ILE A 56 4.43 4.59 5.63
CA ILE A 56 4.79 5.36 6.83
C ILE A 56 6.04 4.77 7.48
N TYR A 57 6.04 3.46 7.75
CA TYR A 57 7.17 2.77 8.35
C TYR A 57 8.45 3.01 7.56
N THR A 58 8.37 2.82 6.24
CA THR A 58 9.52 2.93 5.36
C THR A 58 10.07 4.36 5.27
N VAL A 59 9.18 5.36 5.22
CA VAL A 59 9.58 6.77 5.22
C VAL A 59 10.25 7.14 6.54
N LEU A 60 9.70 6.72 7.68
CA LEU A 60 10.29 6.98 8.99
C LEU A 60 11.68 6.34 9.13
N SER A 61 11.81 5.06 8.77
CA SER A 61 13.11 4.37 8.80
C SER A 61 14.14 5.02 7.86
N TYR A 62 13.71 5.53 6.71
CA TYR A 62 14.59 6.25 5.79
C TYR A 62 15.10 7.57 6.39
N ILE A 63 14.22 8.35 7.03
CA ILE A 63 14.58 9.60 7.71
C ILE A 63 15.57 9.32 8.85
N GLU A 64 15.29 8.32 9.68
CA GLU A 64 16.18 7.92 10.80
C GLU A 64 17.56 7.52 10.30
N PHE A 65 17.63 6.68 9.26
CA PHE A 65 18.88 6.26 8.65
C PHE A 65 19.69 7.45 8.11
N LYS A 66 19.04 8.38 7.40
CA LYS A 66 19.69 9.59 6.89
C LYS A 66 20.21 10.49 8.01
N ASN A 67 19.43 10.71 9.07
CA ASN A 67 19.87 11.51 10.22
C ASN A 67 21.10 10.90 10.91
N LYS A 68 21.11 9.59 11.14
CA LYS A 68 22.25 8.89 11.74
C LYS A 68 23.51 8.97 10.86
N SER A 69 23.34 8.85 9.54
CA SER A 69 24.45 9.01 8.58
C SER A 69 25.05 10.40 8.59
N ILE A 70 24.24 11.46 8.79
CA ILE A 70 24.74 12.84 8.88
C ILE A 70 25.61 13.03 10.14
N ILE A 71 25.16 12.51 11.29
CA ILE A 71 25.92 12.61 12.55
C ILE A 71 27.27 11.90 12.44
N LEU A 72 27.31 10.72 11.82
CA LEU A 72 28.56 9.95 11.67
C LEU A 72 29.59 10.65 10.77
N ASN A 73 29.14 11.44 9.79
CA ASN A 73 30.03 12.22 8.90
C ASN A 73 30.58 13.49 9.55
N LEU A 74 30.00 13.92 10.69
CA LEU A 74 30.43 15.12 11.44
C LEU A 74 31.32 14.77 12.64
N ALA A 75 31.49 13.49 12.96
CA ALA A 75 32.34 12.97 14.05
C ALA A 75 33.70 12.50 13.50
#